data_AF-A0A1C3KV84-F1
#
_entry.id   AF-A0A1C3KV84-F1
#
_cell.length_a   1.000
_cell.length_b   1.000
_cell.length_c   1.000
_cell.angle_alpha   90.00
_cell.angle_beta   90.00
_cell.angle_gamma   90.00
#
_symmetry.space_group_name_H-M   'P 1'
#
loop_
_entity.id
_entity.type
_entity.pdbx_description
1 polymer ?
#
loop_
_entity_poly.entity_id
_entity_poly.type
_entity_poly.pdbx_seq_one_letter_code
_entity_poly.pdbx_strand_id
1 'polypeptide(L)'
;MKPTVVLCFILTLLRAVLGKRNVLTNNLNFVSSTPKHVQRNSSHRLRANEYKLDNKIIRGPLTPLNEFVLIQKDEAHDTTEAGVFIGDVMRKNQYVGKVLGVGTGVVNTKNGERVPIDIQIGDVVIFNPSDGNKLKYNDKECLLISNEEILAKINDASAEISPDNITPFYDRVLIKLVNTNVASDSLIIMPESKNSDKSCDGLVVAIGNGNYDTNNNKVPLDIRINDYIKFSPFSNESCEFTYKNEKYTFVKARYIMAKY
;
A
#
# COMPACT_ATOMS: atom_id res chain seq x y z
N MET A 1 34.75 32.49 -51.46
CA MET A 1 35.36 31.17 -51.71
C MET A 1 34.24 30.21 -52.09
N LYS A 2 34.43 29.48 -53.20
CA LYS A 2 33.39 28.69 -53.88
C LYS A 2 33.05 27.36 -53.16
N PRO A 3 31.88 26.77 -53.49
CA PRO A 3 31.26 25.58 -52.90
C PRO A 3 31.49 24.30 -53.74
N THR A 4 31.26 23.10 -53.17
CA THR A 4 31.19 21.81 -53.92
C THR A 4 30.31 20.80 -53.15
N VAL A 5 29.02 20.62 -53.49
CA VAL A 5 28.43 19.63 -54.42
C VAL A 5 28.54 18.17 -53.97
N VAL A 6 27.43 17.63 -53.45
CA VAL A 6 26.97 16.23 -53.62
C VAL A 6 25.43 16.30 -53.70
N LEU A 7 24.84 16.63 -54.85
CA LEU A 7 24.55 15.78 -56.01
C LEU A 7 23.29 14.91 -55.81
N CYS A 8 22.19 15.52 -56.27
CA CYS A 8 20.89 14.99 -56.62
C CYS A 8 21.01 14.00 -57.79
N PHE A 9 20.70 12.73 -57.59
CA PHE A 9 20.34 11.71 -58.60
C PHE A 9 19.58 10.65 -57.78
N ILE A 10 18.29 10.41 -57.96
CA ILE A 10 17.71 9.67 -59.09
C ILE A 10 16.23 10.03 -59.16
N LEU A 11 15.85 10.79 -60.18
CA LEU A 11 14.52 10.75 -60.77
C LEU A 11 14.72 10.60 -62.28
N THR A 12 13.84 9.83 -62.90
CA THR A 12 13.45 9.84 -64.33
C THR A 12 14.10 8.84 -65.29
N LEU A 13 13.29 7.86 -65.71
CA LEU A 13 13.21 7.27 -67.05
C LEU A 13 11.80 6.64 -67.13
N LEU A 14 10.75 7.37 -67.51
CA LEU A 14 10.34 7.84 -68.84
C LEU A 14 9.98 6.72 -69.84
N ARG A 15 8.69 6.72 -70.23
CA ARG A 15 8.05 6.15 -71.46
C ARG A 15 7.92 4.62 -71.53
N ALA A 16 6.98 4.00 -72.24
CA ALA A 16 5.68 4.32 -72.85
C ALA A 16 5.42 3.15 -73.83
N VAL A 17 4.39 2.31 -73.67
CA VAL A 17 3.83 1.45 -74.74
C VAL A 17 2.37 1.17 -74.37
N LEU A 18 1.40 1.93 -74.90
CA LEU A 18 0.58 1.60 -76.07
C LEU A 18 -0.19 0.26 -75.98
N GLY A 19 -1.47 0.37 -75.61
CA GLY A 19 -2.58 -0.14 -76.41
C GLY A 19 -2.94 -1.64 -76.35
N LYS A 20 -4.13 -1.93 -75.83
CA LYS A 20 -5.24 -2.46 -76.65
C LYS A 20 -6.56 -2.47 -75.87
N ARG A 21 -7.60 -1.98 -76.55
CA ARG A 21 -9.02 -2.05 -76.19
C ARG A 21 -9.48 -3.52 -76.15
N ASN A 22 -10.46 -3.83 -75.31
CA ASN A 22 -11.64 -4.59 -75.75
C ASN A 22 -12.82 -4.37 -74.80
N VAL A 23 -13.94 -4.00 -75.40
CA VAL A 23 -15.28 -3.87 -74.82
C VAL A 23 -15.97 -5.21 -74.98
N LEU A 24 -16.54 -5.77 -73.92
CA LEU A 24 -17.63 -6.76 -74.01
C LEU A 24 -18.61 -6.58 -72.83
N THR A 25 -19.74 -5.97 -73.18
CA THR A 25 -21.15 -6.18 -72.77
C THR A 25 -21.52 -7.02 -71.54
N ASN A 26 -22.46 -6.44 -70.78
CA ASN A 26 -23.67 -7.03 -70.16
C ASN A 26 -23.57 -8.31 -69.30
N ASN A 27 -23.96 -8.21 -68.03
CA ASN A 27 -25.30 -8.65 -67.59
C ASN A 27 -25.53 -8.33 -66.10
N LEU A 28 -26.70 -7.75 -65.81
CA LEU A 28 -27.26 -7.71 -64.47
C LEU A 28 -27.51 -9.15 -63.98
N ASN A 29 -27.11 -9.44 -62.76
CA ASN A 29 -27.74 -10.48 -61.94
C ASN A 29 -27.76 -9.99 -60.48
N PHE A 30 -28.93 -9.50 -60.09
CA PHE A 30 -29.31 -9.23 -58.72
C PHE A 30 -29.59 -10.58 -58.05
N VAL A 31 -28.63 -11.11 -57.30
CA VAL A 31 -28.85 -12.31 -56.47
C VAL A 31 -28.92 -11.85 -55.02
N SER A 32 -30.13 -11.85 -54.49
CA SER A 32 -30.40 -11.68 -53.07
C SER A 32 -29.89 -12.90 -52.30
N SER A 33 -28.64 -12.89 -51.87
CA SER A 33 -28.19 -13.82 -50.83
C SER A 33 -28.53 -13.20 -49.48
N THR A 34 -29.51 -13.77 -48.80
CA THR A 34 -29.75 -13.51 -47.37
C THR A 34 -28.42 -13.68 -46.61
N PRO A 35 -28.05 -12.75 -45.71
CA PRO A 35 -26.90 -13.00 -44.86
C PRO A 35 -27.24 -14.20 -43.98
N LYS A 36 -26.51 -15.31 -44.17
CA LYS A 36 -26.47 -16.40 -43.21
C LYS A 36 -26.22 -15.76 -41.85
N HIS A 37 -27.14 -15.98 -40.91
CA HIS A 37 -26.97 -15.60 -39.53
C HIS A 37 -25.74 -16.35 -39.00
N VAL A 38 -24.56 -15.72 -39.12
CA VAL A 38 -23.36 -16.14 -38.41
C VAL A 38 -23.70 -15.93 -36.96
N GLN A 39 -24.12 -17.01 -36.28
CA GLN A 39 -24.03 -17.06 -34.84
C GLN A 39 -22.54 -16.97 -34.52
N ARG A 40 -22.09 -15.73 -34.33
CA ARG A 40 -20.86 -15.45 -33.61
C ARG A 40 -21.10 -16.01 -32.22
N ASN A 41 -20.70 -17.26 -32.03
CA ASN A 41 -20.45 -17.82 -30.72
C ASN A 41 -19.29 -17.02 -30.14
N SER A 42 -19.61 -15.83 -29.62
CA SER A 42 -18.69 -15.01 -28.81
C SER A 42 -18.65 -15.56 -27.39
N SER A 43 -18.58 -16.89 -27.24
CA SER A 43 -18.41 -17.60 -25.97
C SER A 43 -16.93 -17.70 -25.58
N HIS A 44 -16.14 -16.72 -26.00
CA HIS A 44 -14.85 -16.36 -25.42
C HIS A 44 -14.82 -14.84 -25.21
N ARG A 45 -15.78 -14.31 -24.45
CA ARG A 45 -15.54 -13.05 -23.74
C ARG A 45 -14.45 -13.37 -22.73
N LEU A 46 -13.31 -12.71 -22.89
CA LEU A 46 -12.23 -12.66 -21.92
C LEU A 46 -12.85 -12.68 -20.51
N ARG A 47 -12.50 -13.67 -19.69
CA ARG A 47 -13.01 -13.75 -18.32
C ARG A 47 -12.59 -12.47 -17.61
N ALA A 48 -13.49 -11.50 -17.54
CA ALA A 48 -13.31 -10.38 -16.64
C ALA A 48 -13.27 -11.00 -15.25
N ASN A 49 -12.22 -10.75 -14.47
CA ASN A 49 -12.22 -11.12 -13.07
C ASN A 49 -13.49 -10.49 -12.47
N GLU A 50 -14.41 -11.34 -12.02
CA GLU A 50 -15.62 -10.87 -11.35
C GLU A 50 -15.21 -10.38 -9.97
N TYR A 51 -15.31 -9.07 -9.79
CA TYR A 51 -15.03 -8.45 -8.50
C TYR A 51 -16.31 -8.45 -7.67
N LYS A 52 -16.19 -8.84 -6.40
CA LYS A 52 -17.30 -8.85 -5.45
C LYS A 52 -17.00 -7.93 -4.28
N LEU A 53 -17.98 -7.11 -3.89
CA LEU A 53 -17.97 -6.31 -2.67
C LEU A 53 -19.23 -6.64 -1.88
N ASP A 54 -19.08 -7.21 -0.68
CA ASP A 54 -20.18 -7.63 0.19
C ASP A 54 -21.26 -8.43 -0.56
N ASN A 55 -20.81 -9.45 -1.29
CA ASN A 55 -21.63 -10.32 -2.15
C ASN A 55 -22.30 -9.63 -3.34
N LYS A 56 -21.99 -8.37 -3.63
CA LYS A 56 -22.46 -7.65 -4.82
C LYS A 56 -21.37 -7.65 -5.89
N ILE A 57 -21.75 -8.00 -7.12
CA ILE A 57 -20.83 -7.95 -8.27
C ILE A 57 -20.61 -6.49 -8.65
N ILE A 58 -19.36 -6.06 -8.69
CA ILE A 58 -18.95 -4.72 -9.11
C ILE A 58 -18.26 -4.79 -10.48
N ARG A 59 -18.31 -3.68 -11.22
CA ARG A 59 -17.85 -3.62 -12.62
C ARG A 59 -16.32 -3.63 -12.80
N GLY A 60 -15.55 -3.47 -11.73
CA GLY A 60 -14.09 -3.35 -11.78
C GLY A 60 -13.45 -3.51 -10.39
N PRO A 61 -12.11 -3.40 -10.29
CA PRO A 61 -11.41 -3.52 -9.02
C PRO A 61 -11.84 -2.42 -8.06
N LEU A 62 -11.91 -2.75 -6.77
CA LEU A 62 -12.20 -1.77 -5.73
C LEU A 62 -11.02 -0.81 -5.65
N THR A 63 -11.28 0.48 -5.89
CA THR A 63 -10.25 1.53 -5.84
C THR A 63 -10.52 2.42 -4.64
N PRO A 64 -9.69 2.34 -3.57
CA PRO A 64 -9.75 3.29 -2.48
C PRO A 64 -9.51 4.72 -2.97
N LEU A 65 -10.08 5.70 -2.27
CA LEU A 65 -9.92 7.13 -2.60
C LEU A 65 -9.19 7.84 -1.46
N ASN A 66 -8.65 9.02 -1.77
CA ASN A 66 -7.95 9.88 -0.80
C ASN A 66 -6.86 9.11 -0.02
N GLU A 67 -6.86 9.20 1.30
CA GLU A 67 -5.93 8.51 2.21
C GLU A 67 -6.29 7.06 2.55
N PHE A 68 -7.43 6.55 2.05
CA PHE A 68 -7.88 5.22 2.41
C PHE A 68 -7.03 4.12 1.75
N VAL A 69 -6.79 3.06 2.49
CA VAL A 69 -6.01 1.88 2.09
C VAL A 69 -6.85 0.64 2.38
N LEU A 70 -6.92 -0.25 1.38
CA LEU A 70 -7.60 -1.54 1.48
C LEU A 70 -6.60 -2.60 1.94
N ILE A 71 -6.88 -3.21 3.10
CA ILE A 71 -6.04 -4.24 3.72
C ILE A 71 -6.81 -5.55 3.80
N GLN A 72 -6.16 -6.64 3.39
CA GLN A 72 -6.64 -8.01 3.59
C GLN A 72 -6.06 -8.55 4.90
N LYS A 73 -6.90 -9.07 5.79
CA LYS A 73 -6.44 -9.64 7.07
C LYS A 73 -5.99 -11.09 6.93
N ASP A 74 -6.73 -11.88 6.17
CA ASP A 74 -6.47 -13.31 6.01
C ASP A 74 -5.98 -13.60 4.60
N GLU A 75 -4.76 -14.14 4.48
CA GLU A 75 -4.27 -14.74 3.25
C GLU A 75 -4.56 -16.25 3.26
N ALA A 76 -5.14 -16.74 2.16
CA ALA A 76 -5.05 -18.16 1.83
C ALA A 76 -3.57 -18.52 1.64
N HIS A 77 -3.20 -19.78 1.88
CA HIS A 77 -1.81 -20.29 1.90
C HIS A 77 -0.98 -19.91 0.66
N ASP A 78 -0.47 -18.69 0.61
CA ASP A 78 0.49 -18.24 -0.40
C ASP A 78 1.86 -18.71 0.08
N THR A 79 2.34 -19.77 -0.59
CA THR A 79 3.64 -20.35 -0.33
C THR A 79 4.67 -19.46 -1.01
N THR A 80 5.57 -18.84 -0.25
CA THR A 80 6.69 -18.13 -0.87
C THR A 80 7.73 -19.14 -1.37
N GLU A 81 8.54 -18.74 -2.37
CA GLU A 81 9.58 -19.59 -2.98
C GLU A 81 10.62 -20.12 -1.96
N ALA A 82 10.67 -19.54 -0.76
CA ALA A 82 11.53 -19.96 0.35
C ALA A 82 10.88 -21.00 1.31
N GLY A 83 9.67 -21.48 1.02
CA GLY A 83 9.00 -22.50 1.85
C GLY A 83 8.39 -21.98 3.16
N VAL A 84 8.33 -20.66 3.34
CA VAL A 84 7.78 -20.03 4.55
C VAL A 84 6.39 -19.44 4.28
N PHE A 85 5.45 -19.73 5.18
CA PHE A 85 4.04 -19.33 5.07
C PHE A 85 3.81 -17.95 5.71
N ILE A 86 3.69 -16.90 4.88
CA ILE A 86 3.37 -15.53 5.33
C ILE A 86 2.02 -15.47 6.06
N GLY A 87 1.05 -16.28 5.61
CA GLY A 87 -0.31 -16.31 6.19
C GLY A 87 -0.36 -16.71 7.67
N ASP A 88 0.66 -17.38 8.22
CA ASP A 88 0.67 -17.77 9.64
C ASP A 88 0.87 -16.57 10.58
N VAL A 89 1.72 -15.61 10.21
CA VAL A 89 1.96 -14.39 11.00
C VAL A 89 0.70 -13.50 11.02
N MET A 90 0.04 -13.36 9.87
CA MET A 90 -1.20 -12.60 9.70
C MET A 90 -2.35 -13.18 10.52
N ARG A 91 -2.54 -14.50 10.45
CA ARG A 91 -3.61 -15.19 11.20
C ARG A 91 -3.39 -15.13 12.70
N LYS A 92 -2.13 -15.22 13.14
CA LYS A 92 -1.78 -15.15 14.57
C LYS A 92 -1.95 -13.73 15.13
N ASN A 93 -1.79 -12.71 14.29
CA ASN A 93 -1.76 -11.33 14.75
C ASN A 93 -2.81 -10.45 14.06
N GLN A 94 -3.81 -10.04 14.83
CA GLN A 94 -4.92 -9.18 14.36
C GLN A 94 -4.49 -7.79 13.86
N TYR A 95 -3.26 -7.37 14.17
CA TYR A 95 -2.65 -6.09 13.82
C TYR A 95 -1.90 -6.11 12.49
N VAL A 96 -1.80 -7.25 11.80
CA VAL A 96 -1.03 -7.39 10.55
C VAL A 96 -1.97 -7.71 9.39
N GLY A 97 -1.67 -7.17 8.20
CA GLY A 97 -2.42 -7.45 6.99
C GLY A 97 -1.67 -7.06 5.72
N LYS A 98 -2.17 -7.53 4.57
CA LYS A 98 -1.59 -7.27 3.25
C LYS A 98 -2.34 -6.17 2.52
N VAL A 99 -1.64 -5.22 1.92
CA VAL A 99 -2.24 -4.10 1.18
C VAL A 99 -2.70 -4.57 -0.19
N LEU A 100 -3.99 -4.40 -0.50
CA LEU A 100 -4.59 -4.72 -1.80
C LEU A 100 -4.81 -3.49 -2.69
N GLY A 101 -4.97 -2.32 -2.09
CA GLY A 101 -5.24 -1.09 -2.80
C GLY A 101 -4.89 0.12 -1.97
N VAL A 102 -4.41 1.17 -2.63
CA VAL A 102 -4.00 2.43 -1.99
C VAL A 102 -4.74 3.56 -2.69
N GLY A 103 -5.27 4.50 -1.90
CA GLY A 103 -5.91 5.70 -2.42
C GLY A 103 -4.92 6.66 -3.06
N THR A 104 -5.43 7.71 -3.70
CA THR A 104 -4.58 8.66 -4.44
C THR A 104 -3.83 9.66 -3.55
N GLY A 105 -4.11 9.69 -2.24
CA GLY A 105 -3.62 10.71 -1.31
C GLY A 105 -4.60 11.87 -1.09
N VAL A 106 -4.46 12.54 0.05
CA VAL A 106 -5.19 13.77 0.41
C VAL A 106 -4.74 14.89 -0.51
N VAL A 107 -5.68 15.71 -0.99
CA VAL A 107 -5.34 16.95 -1.72
C VAL A 107 -5.09 18.05 -0.70
N ASN A 108 -3.90 18.64 -0.74
CA ASN A 108 -3.59 19.80 0.08
C ASN A 108 -4.28 21.04 -0.50
N THR A 109 -5.15 21.67 0.30
CA THR A 109 -5.99 22.79 -0.13
C THR A 109 -5.21 24.08 -0.39
N LYS A 110 -3.97 24.19 0.08
CA LYS A 110 -3.13 25.38 -0.10
C LYS A 110 -2.37 25.38 -1.43
N ASN A 111 -1.83 24.24 -1.84
CA ASN A 111 -1.02 24.11 -3.05
C ASN A 111 -1.75 23.37 -4.20
N GLY A 112 -2.87 22.69 -3.91
CA GLY A 112 -3.60 21.88 -4.87
C GLY A 112 -2.93 20.56 -5.24
N GLU A 113 -1.79 20.23 -4.61
CA GLU A 113 -1.06 18.99 -4.86
C GLU A 113 -1.55 17.87 -3.94
N ARG A 114 -1.33 16.61 -4.35
CA ARG A 114 -1.62 15.47 -3.50
C ARG A 114 -0.46 15.20 -2.55
N VAL A 115 -0.77 14.92 -1.29
CA VAL A 115 0.18 14.42 -0.31
C VAL A 115 0.56 12.99 -0.69
N PRO A 116 1.87 12.69 -0.90
CA PRO A 116 2.30 11.34 -1.25
C PRO A 116 1.96 10.32 -0.15
N ILE A 117 1.57 9.11 -0.56
CA ILE A 117 1.41 7.96 0.33
C ILE A 117 2.62 7.05 0.14
N ASP A 118 3.31 6.71 1.24
CA ASP A 118 4.51 5.86 1.22
C ASP A 118 4.21 4.35 1.20
N ILE A 119 2.93 3.97 1.23
CA ILE A 119 2.46 2.58 1.25
C ILE A 119 2.22 2.10 -0.18
N GLN A 120 2.66 0.88 -0.49
CA GLN A 120 2.52 0.29 -1.81
C GLN A 120 1.59 -0.94 -1.79
N ILE A 121 1.00 -1.24 -2.95
CA ILE A 121 0.18 -2.45 -3.13
C ILE A 121 1.09 -3.67 -3.00
N GLY A 122 0.65 -4.66 -2.21
CA GLY A 122 1.41 -5.87 -1.91
C GLY A 122 2.24 -5.78 -0.63
N ASP A 123 2.39 -4.59 -0.04
CA ASP A 123 3.09 -4.44 1.23
C ASP A 123 2.37 -5.19 2.36
N VAL A 124 3.15 -5.79 3.25
CA VAL A 124 2.68 -6.31 4.53
C VAL A 124 2.86 -5.23 5.58
N VAL A 125 1.79 -4.85 6.25
CA VAL A 125 1.79 -3.71 7.17
C VAL A 125 1.22 -4.08 8.53
N ILE A 126 1.75 -3.43 9.56
CA ILE A 126 1.20 -3.40 10.90
C ILE A 126 0.28 -2.18 10.97
N PHE A 127 -0.94 -2.36 11.46
CA PHE A 127 -1.93 -1.31 11.61
C PHE A 127 -2.64 -1.43 12.96
N ASN A 128 -3.22 -0.32 13.42
CA ASN A 128 -4.11 -0.36 14.57
C ASN A 128 -5.47 -0.90 14.14
N PRO A 129 -6.06 -1.86 14.88
CA PRO A 129 -7.40 -2.32 14.59
C PRO A 129 -8.35 -1.26 15.11
N SER A 130 -8.67 -0.30 14.26
CA SER A 130 -9.82 0.56 14.47
C SER A 130 -11.09 -0.26 14.27
N ASP A 131 -12.19 0.14 14.91
CA ASP A 131 -13.56 -0.32 14.60
C ASP A 131 -14.03 0.17 13.21
N GLY A 132 -13.10 0.31 12.27
CA GLY A 132 -13.31 0.85 10.94
C GLY A 132 -14.19 -0.03 10.06
N ASN A 133 -14.19 0.30 8.77
CA ASN A 133 -15.11 -0.29 7.80
C ASN A 133 -14.63 -1.69 7.37
N LYS A 134 -15.09 -2.71 8.10
CA LYS A 134 -14.98 -4.12 7.71
C LYS A 134 -15.84 -4.37 6.48
N LEU A 135 -15.24 -4.97 5.45
CA LEU A 135 -15.92 -5.32 4.21
C LEU A 135 -15.40 -6.65 3.68
N LYS A 136 -16.22 -7.35 2.89
CA LYS A 136 -15.81 -8.55 2.18
C LYS A 136 -15.50 -8.21 0.73
N TYR A 137 -14.24 -8.33 0.34
CA TYR A 137 -13.80 -8.11 -1.04
C TYR A 137 -13.33 -9.42 -1.64
N ASN A 138 -13.93 -9.84 -2.76
CA ASN A 138 -13.67 -11.11 -3.43
C ASN A 138 -13.71 -12.32 -2.47
N ASP A 139 -14.75 -12.37 -1.63
CA ASP A 139 -14.98 -13.43 -0.63
C ASP A 139 -13.91 -13.50 0.49
N LYS A 140 -13.03 -12.50 0.59
CA LYS A 140 -11.99 -12.37 1.65
C LYS A 140 -12.33 -11.24 2.62
N GLU A 141 -11.95 -11.42 3.89
CA GLU A 141 -12.13 -10.40 4.92
C GLU A 141 -11.10 -9.27 4.75
N CYS A 142 -11.61 -8.06 4.54
CA CYS A 142 -10.81 -6.87 4.31
C CYS A 142 -11.24 -5.73 5.25
N LEU A 143 -10.32 -4.80 5.44
CA LEU A 143 -10.50 -3.56 6.17
C LEU A 143 -10.19 -2.39 5.24
N LEU A 144 -11.06 -1.39 5.25
CA LEU A 144 -10.76 -0.08 4.64
C LEU A 144 -10.43 0.90 5.77
N ILE A 145 -9.15 1.27 5.85
CA ILE A 145 -8.61 2.14 6.92
C ILE A 145 -7.86 3.33 6.33
N SER A 146 -7.60 4.35 7.14
CA SER A 146 -6.76 5.48 6.75
C SER A 146 -5.27 5.12 6.79
N ASN A 147 -4.44 5.77 5.95
CA ASN A 147 -2.99 5.67 6.04
C ASN A 147 -2.44 6.06 7.43
N GLU A 148 -3.15 6.93 8.17
CA GLU A 148 -2.84 7.33 9.55
C GLU A 148 -3.13 6.24 10.59
N GLU A 149 -3.72 5.11 10.22
CA GLU A 149 -3.89 3.97 11.13
C GLU A 149 -2.83 2.90 10.88
N ILE A 150 -2.09 3.02 9.78
CA ILE A 150 -0.99 2.13 9.42
C ILE A 150 0.26 2.59 10.17
N LEU A 151 0.86 1.66 10.91
CA LEU A 151 1.97 1.89 11.83
C LEU A 151 3.32 1.70 11.17
N ALA A 152 3.49 0.57 10.47
CA ALA A 152 4.77 0.18 9.91
C ALA A 152 4.62 -0.80 8.76
N LYS A 153 5.64 -0.88 7.91
CA LYS A 153 5.85 -1.95 6.94
C LYS A 153 6.73 -3.04 7.54
N ILE A 154 6.43 -4.29 7.22
CA ILE A 154 7.31 -5.43 7.49
C ILE A 154 8.07 -5.73 6.19
N ASN A 155 9.39 -5.63 6.23
CA ASN A 155 10.24 -5.86 5.05
C ASN A 155 10.34 -7.35 4.72
N ASP A 156 10.52 -8.18 5.74
CA ASP A 156 10.63 -9.64 5.60
C ASP A 156 9.39 -10.31 6.22
N ALA A 157 8.34 -10.44 5.41
CA ALA A 157 7.07 -11.05 5.84
C ALA A 157 7.18 -12.56 6.15
N SER A 158 8.32 -13.19 5.84
CA SER A 158 8.63 -14.58 6.15
C SER A 158 9.21 -14.79 7.56
N ALA A 159 9.55 -13.73 8.29
CA ALA A 159 10.08 -13.85 9.64
C ALA A 159 9.01 -13.52 10.69
N GLU A 160 9.21 -13.99 11.92
CA GLU A 160 8.47 -13.46 13.07
C GLU A 160 8.62 -11.92 13.12
N ILE A 161 7.61 -11.24 13.67
CA ILE A 161 7.65 -9.79 13.85
C ILE A 161 8.83 -9.47 14.75
N SER A 162 9.86 -8.85 14.19
CA SER A 162 11.11 -8.53 14.88
C SER A 162 11.36 -7.02 14.78
N PRO A 163 12.00 -6.41 15.77
CA PRO A 163 12.29 -4.97 15.70
C PRO A 163 13.10 -4.57 14.46
N ASP A 164 13.95 -5.48 13.95
CA ASP A 164 14.89 -5.21 12.86
C ASP A 164 14.22 -5.24 11.47
N ASN A 165 13.11 -5.97 11.31
CA ASN A 165 12.40 -6.08 10.03
C ASN A 165 11.21 -5.11 9.88
N ILE A 166 11.03 -4.19 10.83
CA ILE A 166 9.94 -3.23 10.87
C ILE A 166 10.45 -1.86 10.46
N THR A 167 9.79 -1.25 9.47
CA THR A 167 10.01 0.15 9.08
C THR A 167 8.76 0.96 9.44
N PRO A 168 8.80 1.79 10.49
CA PRO A 168 7.67 2.67 10.84
C PRO A 168 7.35 3.65 9.71
N PHE A 169 6.07 3.99 9.55
CA PHE A 169 5.64 5.01 8.59
C PHE A 169 5.55 6.38 9.25
N TYR A 170 5.82 7.44 8.47
CA TYR A 170 5.61 8.84 8.84
C TYR A 170 6.37 9.24 10.11
N ASP A 171 5.72 9.95 11.04
CA ASP A 171 6.29 10.42 12.31
C ASP A 171 6.31 9.37 13.42
N ARG A 172 6.10 8.10 13.10
CA ARG A 172 6.06 7.04 14.11
C ARG A 172 7.44 6.56 14.47
N VAL A 173 7.59 6.22 15.74
CA VAL A 173 8.83 5.72 16.32
C VAL A 173 8.52 4.40 17.00
N LEU A 174 9.27 3.36 16.64
CA LEU A 174 9.24 2.08 17.33
C LEU A 174 10.13 2.16 18.55
N ILE A 175 9.56 1.86 19.71
CA ILE A 175 10.25 1.94 20.99
C ILE A 175 10.20 0.61 21.73
N LYS A 176 11.28 0.31 22.44
CA LYS A 176 11.34 -0.75 23.44
C LYS A 176 10.96 -0.16 24.79
N LEU A 177 9.92 -0.69 25.42
CA LEU A 177 9.44 -0.23 26.73
C LEU A 177 10.44 -0.63 27.82
N VAL A 178 10.88 0.35 28.61
CA VAL A 178 11.71 0.12 29.80
C VAL A 178 10.78 0.17 31.00
N ASN A 179 10.44 -0.99 31.59
CA ASN A 179 9.60 -0.99 32.78
C ASN A 179 10.40 -0.47 33.98
N THR A 180 10.14 0.75 34.40
CA THR A 180 10.62 1.30 35.68
C THR A 180 9.71 0.82 36.81
N ASN A 181 9.67 -0.49 37.05
CA ASN A 181 9.18 -1.00 38.35
C ASN A 181 10.27 -0.75 39.39
N VAL A 182 10.43 0.51 39.77
CA VAL A 182 11.13 0.82 41.02
C VAL A 182 10.09 0.61 42.10
N ALA A 183 10.07 -0.60 42.66
CA ALA A 183 9.44 -0.83 43.95
C ALA A 183 10.05 0.18 44.92
N SER A 184 9.29 1.22 45.28
CA SER A 184 9.67 2.11 46.35
C SER A 184 9.67 1.29 47.63
N ASP A 185 10.85 1.17 48.24
CA ASP A 185 11.17 0.48 49.50
C ASP A 185 10.51 1.15 50.73
N SER A 186 9.30 1.69 50.57
CA SER A 186 8.54 2.37 51.60
C SER A 186 7.33 1.53 51.97
N LEU A 187 7.37 1.00 53.19
CA LEU A 187 6.38 0.17 53.88
C LEU A 187 5.07 0.94 54.17
N ILE A 188 4.42 1.47 53.14
CA ILE A 188 3.07 2.00 53.21
C ILE A 188 2.32 1.44 52.01
N ILE A 189 1.34 0.57 52.29
CA ILE A 189 0.42 0.04 51.28
C ILE A 189 -0.44 1.21 50.81
N MET A 190 -0.07 1.79 49.67
CA MET A 190 -0.93 2.69 48.92
C MET A 190 -1.96 1.82 48.20
N PRO A 191 -3.27 2.12 48.28
CA PRO A 191 -4.24 1.41 47.46
C PRO A 191 -3.85 1.65 45.99
N GLU A 192 -3.70 0.58 45.21
CA GLU A 192 -3.46 0.65 43.77
C GLU A 192 -4.56 1.51 43.14
N SER A 193 -4.25 2.78 42.89
CA SER A 193 -5.08 3.60 42.03
C SER A 193 -5.05 2.91 40.67
N LYS A 194 -6.22 2.60 40.12
CA LYS A 194 -6.39 2.05 38.76
C LYS A 194 -6.02 3.07 37.67
N ASN A 195 -4.96 3.85 37.89
CA ASN A 195 -4.37 4.74 36.92
C ASN A 195 -2.99 4.18 36.56
N SER A 196 -3.03 3.20 35.66
CA SER A 196 -2.04 2.95 34.62
C SER A 196 -0.65 3.58 34.83
N ASP A 197 0.23 2.93 35.60
CA ASP A 197 1.68 3.10 35.44
C ASP A 197 2.10 2.45 34.12
N LYS A 198 1.61 3.00 33.01
CA LYS A 198 2.18 2.72 31.69
C LYS A 198 3.59 3.29 31.75
N SER A 199 4.59 2.43 31.55
CA SER A 199 5.97 2.90 31.41
C SER A 199 5.99 4.05 30.40
N CYS A 200 6.53 5.19 30.85
CA CYS A 200 6.66 6.40 30.04
C CYS A 200 8.07 6.55 29.47
N ASP A 201 8.94 5.55 29.69
CA ASP A 201 10.34 5.56 29.29
C ASP A 201 10.60 4.42 28.30
N GLY A 202 11.32 4.73 27.23
CA GLY A 202 11.60 3.76 26.17
C GLY A 202 12.91 4.03 25.44
N LEU A 203 13.46 2.99 24.83
CA LEU A 203 14.61 3.08 23.94
C LEU A 203 14.11 3.10 22.49
N VAL A 204 14.60 4.04 21.68
CA VAL A 204 14.24 4.13 20.26
C VAL A 204 14.95 3.05 19.45
N VAL A 205 14.17 2.27 18.71
CA VAL A 205 14.66 1.11 17.94
C VAL A 205 14.62 1.40 16.44
N ALA A 206 13.51 1.97 15.97
CA ALA A 206 13.35 2.36 14.57
C ALA A 206 12.55 3.66 14.46
N ILE A 207 12.80 4.42 13.40
CA ILE A 207 12.21 5.74 13.17
C ILE A 207 11.58 5.75 11.79
N GLY A 208 10.40 6.31 11.68
CA GLY A 208 9.74 6.56 10.40
C GLY A 208 10.42 7.66 9.59
N ASN A 209 9.95 7.81 8.36
CA ASN A 209 10.53 8.73 7.38
C ASN A 209 10.06 10.20 7.53
N GLY A 210 9.21 10.49 8.51
CA GLY A 210 8.67 11.83 8.77
C GLY A 210 7.38 12.13 8.00
N ASN A 211 6.62 13.12 8.49
CA ASN A 211 5.41 13.61 7.82
C ASN A 211 5.75 14.54 6.66
N TYR A 212 4.81 14.72 5.75
CA TYR A 212 4.90 15.69 4.66
C TYR A 212 4.44 17.08 5.13
N ASP A 213 5.23 18.11 4.86
CA ASP A 213 4.82 19.50 5.01
C ASP A 213 3.90 19.93 3.84
N THR A 214 3.35 21.13 3.94
CA THR A 214 2.57 21.82 2.92
C THR A 214 3.22 21.89 1.53
N ASN A 215 4.55 21.76 1.45
CA ASN A 215 5.31 21.73 0.19
C ASN A 215 5.68 20.31 -0.27
N ASN A 216 5.05 19.26 0.29
CA ASN A 216 5.38 17.86 0.01
C ASN A 216 6.83 17.46 0.31
N ASN A 217 7.52 18.24 1.13
CA ASN A 217 8.84 17.91 1.66
C ASN A 217 8.70 17.13 2.96
N LYS A 218 9.58 16.15 3.20
CA LYS A 218 9.60 15.38 4.45
C LYS A 218 10.13 16.24 5.58
N VAL A 219 9.38 16.33 6.67
CA VAL A 219 9.79 16.99 7.90
C VAL A 219 10.71 16.04 8.66
N PRO A 220 11.99 16.41 8.90
CA PRO A 220 12.90 15.56 9.65
C PRO A 220 12.44 15.42 11.10
N LEU A 221 12.74 14.26 11.69
CA LEU A 221 12.48 13.97 13.09
C LEU A 221 13.74 14.27 13.90
N ASP A 222 13.60 14.97 15.02
CA ASP A 222 14.72 15.33 15.92
C ASP A 222 15.18 14.15 16.81
N ILE A 223 14.96 12.91 16.40
CA ILE A 223 15.20 11.70 17.18
C ILE A 223 16.18 10.79 16.42
N ARG A 224 17.00 10.04 17.14
CA ARG A 224 17.94 9.07 16.59
C ARG A 224 17.70 7.67 17.15
N ILE A 225 18.13 6.66 16.38
CA ILE A 225 18.12 5.27 16.84
C ILE A 225 19.04 5.17 18.07
N ASN A 226 18.60 4.44 19.09
CA ASN A 226 19.22 4.31 20.41
C ASN A 226 19.12 5.53 21.35
N ASP A 227 18.34 6.56 21.01
CA ASP A 227 18.00 7.61 21.99
C ASP A 227 17.10 7.01 23.09
N TYR A 228 17.35 7.35 24.36
CA TYR A 228 16.37 7.11 25.42
C TYR A 228 15.37 8.25 25.41
N ILE A 229 14.09 7.92 25.49
CA ILE A 229 13.01 8.91 25.39
C ILE A 229 12.04 8.78 26.54
N LYS A 230 11.43 9.91 26.89
CA LYS A 230 10.23 9.99 27.72
C LYS A 230 9.04 10.39 26.86
N PHE A 231 7.95 9.65 26.93
CA PHE A 231 6.75 9.90 26.13
C PHE A 231 5.48 9.90 26.99
N SER A 232 4.37 10.39 26.42
CA SER A 232 3.09 10.49 27.13
C SER A 232 2.45 9.11 27.38
N PRO A 233 1.90 8.82 28.57
CA PRO A 233 1.24 7.54 28.86
C PRO A 233 -0.03 7.29 28.02
N PHE A 234 -0.56 8.33 27.36
CA PHE A 234 -1.73 8.23 26.48
C PHE A 234 -1.35 8.14 24.99
N SER A 235 -0.06 8.06 24.66
CA SER A 235 0.40 8.04 23.26
C SER A 235 0.66 6.65 22.69
N ASN A 236 0.50 5.59 23.48
CA ASN A 236 0.67 4.23 22.98
C ASN A 236 -0.41 3.97 21.93
N GLU A 237 0.04 3.60 20.74
CA GLU A 237 -0.83 2.98 19.77
C GLU A 237 -1.26 1.60 20.30
N SER A 238 -2.46 1.15 19.95
CA SER A 238 -3.06 -0.08 20.49
C SER A 238 -2.26 -1.36 20.16
N CYS A 239 -1.35 -1.29 19.20
CA CYS A 239 -0.46 -2.39 18.84
C CYS A 239 0.77 -2.43 19.74
N GLU A 240 0.78 -3.38 20.68
CA GLU A 240 1.97 -3.80 21.43
C GLU A 240 2.33 -5.23 21.03
N PHE A 241 3.63 -5.50 20.83
CA PHE A 241 4.12 -6.85 20.56
C PHE A 241 5.31 -7.18 21.46
N THR A 242 5.48 -8.46 21.76
CA THR A 242 6.59 -8.96 22.58
C THR A 242 7.53 -9.78 21.72
N TYR A 243 8.81 -9.46 21.76
CA TYR A 243 9.86 -10.20 21.07
C TYR A 243 11.00 -10.46 22.06
N LYS A 244 11.42 -11.74 22.20
CA LYS A 244 12.47 -12.17 23.15
C LYS A 244 12.26 -11.67 24.60
N ASN A 245 11.00 -11.69 25.09
CA ASN A 245 10.57 -11.17 26.40
C ASN A 245 10.67 -9.64 26.58
N GLU A 246 10.94 -8.90 25.51
CA GLU A 246 10.96 -7.45 25.51
C GLU A 246 9.69 -6.92 24.84
N LYS A 247 9.10 -5.87 25.41
CA LYS A 247 7.86 -5.27 24.89
C LYS A 247 8.21 -4.10 23.98
N TYR A 248 7.56 -4.05 22.83
CA TYR A 248 7.71 -2.98 21.86
C TYR A 248 6.34 -2.35 21.57
N THR A 249 6.35 -1.04 21.37
CA THR A 249 5.16 -0.27 20.99
C THR A 249 5.54 0.84 20.02
N PHE A 250 4.53 1.40 19.36
CA PHE A 250 4.68 2.56 18.48
C PHE A 250 4.19 3.81 19.18
N VAL A 251 4.96 4.89 19.02
CA VAL A 251 4.62 6.22 19.53
C VAL A 251 4.80 7.24 18.41
N LYS A 252 3.86 8.18 18.28
CA LYS A 252 4.05 9.32 17.35
C LYS A 252 5.08 10.29 17.94
N ALA A 253 5.98 10.80 17.12
CA ALA A 253 7.07 11.67 17.56
C ALA A 253 6.58 12.92 18.31
N ARG A 254 5.41 13.46 17.94
CA ARG A 254 4.79 14.60 18.65
C ARG A 254 4.45 14.34 20.13
N TYR A 255 4.41 13.08 20.56
CA TYR A 255 4.14 12.69 21.95
C TYR A 255 5.40 12.38 22.75
N ILE A 256 6.58 12.50 22.13
CA ILE A 256 7.86 12.35 22.78
C ILE A 256 8.20 13.69 23.44
N MET A 257 8.33 13.67 24.77
CA MET A 257 8.46 14.85 25.61
C MET A 257 9.92 15.21 25.89
N ALA A 258 10.79 14.20 25.95
CA ALA A 258 12.23 14.38 26.18
C ALA A 258 13.02 13.24 25.56
N LYS A 259 14.29 13.51 25.26
CA LYS A 259 15.32 12.51 24.95
C LYS A 259 16.55 12.74 25.84
N TYR A 260 17.25 11.68 26.23
CA TYR A 260 18.40 11.74 27.13
C TYR A 260 19.42 10.63 26.86
#